data_AF-A0A6J6FYH0-F1
#
_entry.id   AF-A0A6J6FYH0-F1
#
_cell.length_a   1.000
_cell.length_b   1.000
_cell.length_c   1.000
_cell.angle_alpha   90.00
_cell.angle_beta   90.00
_cell.angle_gamma   90.00
#
_symmetry.space_group_name_H-M   'P 1'
#
loop_
_entity.id
_entity.type
_entity.pdbx_description
1 polymer ?
#
loop_
_entity_poly.entity_id
_entity_poly.type
_entity_poly.pdbx_seq_one_letter_code
_entity_poly.pdbx_strand_id
1 'polypeptide(L)'
;MTAVDDTATASLPDGWSIEPLTGSIGAIVHGIDLRGELSDAQVAAVRTALVGYRVIFFRGQDLTPTQQVAFARRFGELTPAHPLVGGLDDQHPEVLVLDSADYPLGVGSRGSGTSYNDRWHTDVTFSERPPTATVLAAKVLPARGGDTLWCDLVGAYETLSDPIRRLLDDLVAVHDASATFSRFRDDDPSGQQNQRLAQLRSVRHPVVRVHPETGERGLFVNDTFTREIEGLLPAESDALLRLLNTHMVQPERVVRWRWQPGDVAFWDNRSTAHYATADYTDRRVMHRVTIAGERPVGVAGSID
;
A
#
# COMPACT_ATOMS: atom_id res chain seq x y z
N MET A 1 19.53 10.17 6.06
CA MET A 1 18.25 9.87 6.71
C MET A 1 17.72 11.19 7.20
N THR A 2 16.93 11.84 6.36
CA THR A 2 16.18 13.03 6.76
C THR A 2 15.20 12.52 7.82
N ALA A 3 15.37 12.95 9.08
CA ALA A 3 14.42 12.61 10.14
C ALA A 3 13.01 12.99 9.66
N VAL A 4 11.98 12.26 10.08
CA VAL A 4 10.61 12.74 9.88
C VAL A 4 10.56 14.16 10.45
N ASP A 5 10.44 15.15 9.58
CA ASP A 5 10.59 16.54 9.95
C ASP A 5 9.50 16.87 10.98
N ASP A 6 9.87 17.47 12.11
CA ASP A 6 8.97 17.80 13.23
C ASP A 6 7.82 18.74 12.79
N THR A 7 7.85 19.21 11.54
CA THR A 7 6.82 20.00 10.87
C THR A 7 5.45 19.32 10.81
N ALA A 8 5.37 17.99 10.95
CA ALA A 8 4.09 17.29 11.09
C ALA A 8 3.32 17.62 12.40
N THR A 9 3.94 18.33 13.34
CA THR A 9 3.31 18.80 14.60
C THR A 9 2.72 20.21 14.53
N ALA A 10 2.79 20.89 13.38
CA ALA A 10 2.19 22.22 13.24
C ALA A 10 0.65 22.17 13.38
N SER A 11 0.16 22.76 14.48
CA SER A 11 -1.24 22.93 14.90
C SER A 11 -2.13 21.68 14.74
N LEU A 12 -1.79 20.61 15.46
CA LEU A 12 -2.74 19.52 15.66
C LEU A 12 -4.02 20.06 16.32
N PRO A 13 -5.21 19.51 15.96
CA PRO A 13 -6.44 19.78 16.68
C PRO A 13 -6.31 19.53 18.19
N ASP A 14 -7.06 20.28 18.99
CA ASP A 14 -7.01 20.15 20.45
C ASP A 14 -7.27 18.71 20.90
N GLY A 15 -6.41 18.21 21.80
CA GLY A 15 -6.50 16.85 22.34
C GLY A 15 -5.89 15.76 21.46
N TRP A 16 -5.34 16.10 20.29
CA TRP A 16 -4.61 15.15 19.45
C TRP A 16 -3.14 15.07 19.84
N SER A 17 -2.55 13.90 19.62
CA SER A 17 -1.10 13.72 19.67
C SER A 17 -0.67 12.68 18.65
N ILE A 18 0.52 12.87 18.08
CA ILE A 18 1.13 11.91 17.17
C ILE A 18 2.31 11.25 17.88
N GLU A 19 2.35 9.92 17.87
CA GLU A 19 3.41 9.11 18.45
C GLU A 19 4.18 8.41 17.32
N PRO A 20 5.36 8.91 16.92
CA PRO A 20 6.22 8.23 15.95
C PRO A 20 6.64 6.85 16.44
N LEU A 21 6.55 5.84 15.57
CA LEU A 21 6.90 4.45 15.90
C LEU A 21 8.35 4.10 15.54
N THR A 22 8.92 4.78 14.54
CA THR A 22 10.30 4.57 14.08
C THR A 22 10.95 5.90 13.71
N GLY A 23 12.22 5.86 13.28
CA GLY A 23 12.95 7.05 12.84
C GLY A 23 12.58 7.56 11.45
N SER A 24 11.86 6.79 10.62
CA SER A 24 11.54 7.19 9.23
C SER A 24 10.09 6.92 8.79
N ILE A 25 9.35 6.05 9.48
CA ILE A 25 8.02 5.61 9.05
C ILE A 25 7.13 5.18 10.23
N GLY A 26 5.84 5.43 10.11
CA GLY A 26 4.86 4.94 11.06
C GLY A 26 4.63 5.88 12.23
N ALA A 27 3.37 6.21 12.50
CA ALA A 27 2.96 6.87 13.73
C ALA A 27 1.57 6.44 14.18
N ILE A 28 1.31 6.52 15.49
CA ILE A 28 -0.05 6.40 16.04
C ILE A 28 -0.64 7.80 16.18
N VAL A 29 -1.86 8.00 15.69
CA VAL A 29 -2.62 9.24 15.90
C VAL A 29 -3.63 9.02 17.02
N HIS A 30 -3.48 9.77 18.10
CA HIS A 30 -4.34 9.72 19.28
C HIS A 30 -5.31 10.91 19.31
N GLY A 31 -6.41 10.79 20.06
CA GLY A 31 -7.37 11.89 20.29
C GLY A 31 -8.40 12.11 19.18
N ILE A 32 -8.44 11.23 18.18
CA ILE A 32 -9.35 11.28 17.03
C ILE A 32 -10.38 10.14 17.06
N ASP A 33 -11.61 10.47 16.65
CA ASP A 33 -12.69 9.50 16.42
C ASP A 33 -13.06 9.47 14.93
N LEU A 34 -12.69 8.39 14.24
CA LEU A 34 -12.94 8.16 12.82
C LEU A 34 -14.39 7.75 12.52
N ARG A 35 -15.20 7.46 13.55
CA ARG A 35 -16.61 7.05 13.39
C ARG A 35 -17.53 8.23 13.09
N GLY A 36 -17.11 9.44 13.44
CA GLY A 36 -17.85 10.68 13.26
C GLY A 36 -17.39 11.51 12.06
N GLU A 37 -18.04 12.65 11.86
CA GLU A 37 -17.58 13.62 10.87
C GLU A 37 -16.34 14.35 11.38
N LEU A 38 -15.28 14.35 10.57
CA LEU A 38 -14.07 15.13 10.83
C LEU A 38 -14.21 16.54 10.28
N SER A 39 -13.76 17.56 11.00
CA SER A 39 -13.63 18.90 10.45
C SER A 39 -12.55 18.95 9.36
N ASP A 40 -12.57 19.96 8.49
CA ASP A 40 -11.53 20.09 7.44
C ASP A 40 -10.13 20.27 8.03
N ALA A 41 -10.02 20.92 9.19
CA ALA A 41 -8.75 21.03 9.92
C ALA A 41 -8.25 19.66 10.40
N GLN A 42 -9.15 18.79 10.88
CA GLN A 42 -8.82 17.43 11.27
C GLN A 42 -8.40 16.58 10.06
N VAL A 43 -9.08 16.69 8.93
CA VAL A 43 -8.70 16.01 7.69
C VAL A 43 -7.34 16.48 7.19
N ALA A 44 -7.08 17.79 7.21
CA ALA A 44 -5.78 18.34 6.85
C ALA A 44 -4.66 17.81 7.76
N ALA A 45 -4.88 17.78 9.08
CA ALA A 45 -3.92 17.22 10.04
C ALA A 45 -3.66 15.73 9.80
N VAL A 46 -4.69 14.93 9.49
CA VAL A 46 -4.53 13.52 9.12
C VAL A 46 -3.73 13.36 7.83
N ARG A 47 -3.98 14.21 6.81
CA ARG A 47 -3.22 14.18 5.54
C ARG A 47 -1.75 14.53 5.75
N THR A 48 -1.47 15.58 6.53
CA THR A 48 -0.10 15.97 6.89
C THR A 48 0.62 14.84 7.64
N ALA A 49 -0.06 14.21 8.61
CA ALA A 49 0.49 13.07 9.34
C ALA A 49 0.72 11.87 8.40
N LEU A 50 -0.23 11.55 7.53
CA LEU A 50 -0.11 10.46 6.56
C LEU A 50 1.10 10.65 5.65
N VAL A 51 1.25 11.84 5.07
CA VAL A 51 2.34 12.14 4.13
C VAL A 51 3.69 12.15 4.86
N GLY A 52 3.77 12.77 6.05
CA GLY A 52 5.01 12.84 6.82
C GLY A 52 5.47 11.50 7.38
N TYR A 53 4.55 10.69 7.92
CA TYR A 53 4.88 9.39 8.52
C TYR A 53 4.69 8.20 7.57
N ARG A 54 4.20 8.44 6.36
CA ARG A 54 3.88 7.49 5.28
C ARG A 54 2.77 6.47 5.59
N VAL A 55 2.73 5.96 6.81
CA VAL A 55 1.64 5.16 7.37
C VAL A 55 1.31 5.64 8.77
N ILE A 56 0.02 5.74 9.06
CA ILE A 56 -0.50 6.12 10.37
C ILE A 56 -1.53 5.11 10.85
N PHE A 57 -1.61 4.98 12.17
CA PHE A 57 -2.46 4.00 12.84
C PHE A 57 -3.39 4.66 13.85
N PHE A 58 -4.58 4.09 13.97
CA PHE A 58 -5.61 4.53 14.91
C PHE A 58 -6.09 3.31 15.69
N ARG A 59 -6.05 3.36 17.02
CA ARG A 59 -6.51 2.29 17.90
C ARG A 59 -8.01 2.43 18.17
N GLY A 60 -8.70 1.29 18.35
CA GLY A 60 -10.05 1.22 18.94
C GLY A 60 -11.14 2.02 18.21
N GLN A 61 -11.10 2.07 16.89
CA GLN A 61 -12.04 2.84 16.07
C GLN A 61 -13.31 2.04 15.72
N ASP A 62 -13.23 0.71 15.59
CA ASP A 62 -14.36 -0.19 15.33
C ASP A 62 -15.31 0.28 14.22
N LEU A 63 -14.74 0.74 13.09
CA LEU A 63 -15.52 1.34 12.00
C LEU A 63 -16.53 0.38 11.38
N THR A 64 -17.75 0.84 11.12
CA THR A 64 -18.65 0.17 10.17
C THR A 64 -18.13 0.35 8.73
N PRO A 65 -18.57 -0.48 7.76
CA PRO A 65 -18.22 -0.27 6.34
C PRO A 65 -18.59 1.13 5.84
N THR A 66 -19.77 1.62 6.22
CA THR A 66 -20.23 2.98 5.88
C THR A 66 -19.32 4.06 6.43
N GLN A 67 -18.89 3.95 7.69
CA GLN A 67 -17.97 4.91 8.31
C GLN A 67 -16.58 4.86 7.67
N GLN A 68 -16.07 3.67 7.36
CA GLN A 68 -14.79 3.51 6.68
C GLN A 68 -14.80 4.16 5.29
N VAL A 69 -15.88 3.96 4.52
CA VAL A 69 -16.08 4.62 3.21
C VAL A 69 -16.17 6.13 3.38
N ALA A 70 -16.95 6.62 4.33
CA ALA A 70 -17.10 8.06 4.59
C ALA A 70 -15.77 8.72 4.98
N PHE A 71 -14.98 8.08 5.85
CA PHE A 71 -13.65 8.54 6.22
C PHE A 71 -12.71 8.58 5.02
N ALA A 72 -12.57 7.47 4.28
CA ALA A 72 -11.66 7.39 3.12
C ALA A 72 -12.01 8.43 2.04
N ARG A 73 -13.31 8.68 1.82
CA ARG A 73 -13.81 9.64 0.82
C ARG A 73 -13.41 11.09 1.11
N ARG A 74 -12.99 11.42 2.34
CA ARG A 74 -12.43 12.74 2.68
C ARG A 74 -11.04 12.99 2.08
N PHE A 75 -10.36 11.95 1.61
CA PHE A 75 -8.99 12.01 1.08
C PHE A 75 -8.93 11.83 -0.45
N GLY A 76 -10.06 11.55 -1.10
CA GLY A 76 -10.15 11.47 -2.56
C GLY A 76 -11.32 10.63 -3.05
N GLU A 77 -11.41 10.50 -4.38
CA GLU A 77 -12.32 9.56 -5.03
C GLU A 77 -11.92 8.12 -4.66
N LEU A 78 -12.90 7.25 -4.41
CA LEU A 78 -12.64 5.85 -4.07
C LEU A 78 -12.64 4.99 -5.33
N THR A 79 -11.78 3.98 -5.38
CA THR A 79 -11.87 2.97 -6.43
C THR A 79 -12.95 1.94 -6.08
N PRO A 80 -13.44 1.15 -7.05
CA PRO A 80 -14.09 -0.12 -6.75
C PRO A 80 -13.17 -1.00 -5.88
N ALA A 81 -13.76 -1.94 -5.13
CA ALA A 81 -13.04 -2.79 -4.17
C ALA A 81 -11.78 -3.46 -4.75
N HIS A 82 -11.86 -4.02 -5.96
CA HIS A 82 -10.72 -4.56 -6.68
C HIS A 82 -11.02 -4.70 -8.19
N PRO A 83 -10.03 -4.62 -9.10
CA PRO A 83 -10.26 -4.85 -10.52
C PRO A 83 -10.84 -6.23 -10.87
N LEU A 84 -10.63 -7.23 -10.01
CA LEU A 84 -11.03 -8.62 -10.24
C LEU A 84 -12.18 -9.10 -9.34
N VAL A 85 -12.48 -8.41 -8.23
CA VAL A 85 -13.41 -8.87 -7.18
C VAL A 85 -14.43 -7.78 -6.86
N GLY A 86 -15.68 -8.16 -6.57
CA GLY A 86 -16.72 -7.24 -6.13
C GLY A 86 -16.49 -6.68 -4.72
N GLY A 87 -17.25 -5.65 -4.36
CA GLY A 87 -17.27 -5.12 -3.00
C GLY A 87 -18.04 -6.01 -2.02
N LEU A 88 -18.08 -5.57 -0.76
CA LEU A 88 -18.75 -6.27 0.35
C LEU A 88 -20.23 -6.54 0.06
N ASP A 89 -20.95 -5.52 -0.43
CA ASP A 89 -22.37 -5.57 -0.78
C ASP A 89 -22.72 -4.42 -1.74
N ASP A 90 -23.99 -4.35 -2.17
CA ASP A 90 -24.48 -3.31 -3.11
C ASP A 90 -24.38 -1.88 -2.56
N GLN A 91 -24.36 -1.71 -1.23
CA GLN A 91 -24.22 -0.40 -0.57
C GLN A 91 -22.76 -0.01 -0.37
N HIS A 92 -21.84 -0.97 -0.42
CA HIS A 92 -20.40 -0.79 -0.17
C HIS A 92 -19.54 -1.42 -1.29
N PRO A 93 -19.74 -1.04 -2.57
CA PRO A 93 -18.97 -1.59 -3.69
C PRO A 93 -17.46 -1.26 -3.63
N GLU A 94 -17.05 -0.28 -2.83
CA GLU A 94 -15.66 0.13 -2.62
C GLU A 94 -14.93 -0.70 -1.54
N VAL A 95 -15.65 -1.49 -0.75
CA VAL A 95 -15.06 -2.24 0.36
C VAL A 95 -14.65 -3.63 -0.09
N LEU A 96 -13.34 -3.89 -0.14
CA LEU A 96 -12.82 -5.23 -0.34
C LEU A 96 -12.77 -5.97 1.01
N VAL A 97 -13.43 -7.12 1.09
CA VAL A 97 -13.35 -8.02 2.24
C VAL A 97 -12.12 -8.90 2.08
N LEU A 98 -11.19 -8.74 3.02
CA LEU A 98 -10.01 -9.57 3.14
C LEU A 98 -10.24 -10.69 4.18
N ASP A 99 -10.92 -11.78 3.82
CA ASP A 99 -11.22 -12.90 4.73
C ASP A 99 -10.33 -14.11 4.46
N SER A 100 -9.48 -14.48 5.41
CA SER A 100 -8.57 -15.63 5.27
C SER A 100 -9.26 -17.00 5.22
N ALA A 101 -10.54 -17.10 5.56
CA ALA A 101 -11.31 -18.35 5.47
C ALA A 101 -11.96 -18.55 4.10
N ASP A 102 -12.26 -17.47 3.39
CA ASP A 102 -12.97 -17.47 2.12
C ASP A 102 -12.54 -16.26 1.29
N TYR A 103 -11.30 -16.33 0.79
CA TYR A 103 -10.68 -15.19 0.13
C TYR A 103 -10.88 -15.23 -1.39
N PRO A 104 -11.52 -14.19 -1.99
CA PRO A 104 -11.58 -14.06 -3.44
C PRO A 104 -10.21 -13.67 -4.02
N LEU A 105 -9.61 -14.52 -4.87
CA LEU A 105 -8.21 -14.46 -5.40
C LEU A 105 -7.14 -15.23 -4.60
N GLY A 106 -7.51 -16.19 -3.74
CA GLY A 106 -6.56 -17.19 -3.21
C GLY A 106 -5.47 -16.66 -2.26
N VAL A 107 -5.71 -15.49 -1.66
CA VAL A 107 -4.89 -14.91 -0.58
C VAL A 107 -5.19 -15.63 0.73
N GLY A 108 -4.22 -16.36 1.28
CA GLY A 108 -4.30 -16.87 2.66
C GLY A 108 -5.02 -18.21 2.86
N SER A 109 -5.38 -18.93 1.79
CA SER A 109 -5.75 -20.35 1.95
C SER A 109 -4.55 -21.15 2.48
N ARG A 110 -4.82 -21.94 3.53
CA ARG A 110 -3.88 -22.82 4.24
C ARG A 110 -2.69 -23.30 3.40
N GLY A 111 -1.47 -23.05 3.87
CA GLY A 111 -0.27 -23.81 3.49
C GLY A 111 0.12 -23.81 2.01
N SER A 112 -0.47 -22.93 1.19
CA SER A 112 -0.24 -22.92 -0.25
C SER A 112 0.93 -22.03 -0.69
N GLY A 113 1.33 -21.05 0.14
CA GLY A 113 2.31 -20.03 -0.27
C GLY A 113 1.84 -19.20 -1.48
N THR A 114 0.52 -19.09 -1.69
CA THR A 114 -0.09 -18.45 -2.88
C THR A 114 -0.59 -17.04 -2.65
N SER A 115 -0.57 -16.51 -1.43
CA SER A 115 -0.85 -15.09 -1.24
C SER A 115 0.18 -14.26 -2.02
N TYR A 116 -0.22 -13.11 -2.57
CA TYR A 116 0.75 -12.10 -3.01
C TYR A 116 0.96 -11.04 -1.92
N ASN A 117 0.08 -11.01 -0.91
CA ASN A 117 0.16 -10.05 0.17
C ASN A 117 1.28 -10.37 1.16
N ASP A 118 1.77 -11.62 1.18
CA ASP A 118 2.97 -12.06 1.93
C ASP A 118 4.24 -11.94 1.07
N ARG A 119 4.25 -10.96 0.16
CA ARG A 119 5.40 -10.46 -0.58
C ARG A 119 5.38 -8.93 -0.54
N TRP A 120 6.55 -8.31 -0.53
CA TRP A 120 6.66 -6.86 -0.46
C TRP A 120 6.09 -6.22 -1.72
N HIS A 121 5.05 -5.41 -1.56
CA HIS A 121 4.37 -4.77 -2.68
C HIS A 121 3.73 -3.44 -2.35
N THR A 122 3.57 -2.62 -3.38
CA THR A 122 2.66 -1.48 -3.39
C THR A 122 1.38 -1.91 -4.11
N ASP A 123 0.23 -1.50 -3.60
CA ASP A 123 -1.06 -1.94 -4.12
C ASP A 123 -1.25 -1.55 -5.59
N VAL A 124 -1.66 -2.52 -6.41
CA VAL A 124 -2.19 -2.34 -7.77
C VAL A 124 -1.26 -1.51 -8.70
N THR A 125 0.06 -1.66 -8.57
CA THR A 125 1.02 -0.96 -9.46
C THR A 125 0.96 -1.42 -10.92
N PHE A 126 0.23 -2.50 -11.23
CA PHE A 126 -0.11 -2.89 -12.60
C PHE A 126 -1.28 -2.06 -13.21
N SER A 127 -1.80 -1.05 -12.51
CA SER A 127 -2.73 -0.04 -13.04
C SER A 127 -1.96 1.18 -13.55
N GLU A 128 -2.48 1.86 -14.57
CA GLU A 128 -1.94 3.14 -15.04
C GLU A 128 -2.04 4.25 -13.97
N ARG A 129 -3.04 4.13 -13.09
CA ARG A 129 -3.29 5.03 -11.97
C ARG A 129 -3.41 4.20 -10.69
N PRO A 130 -2.28 3.77 -10.10
CA PRO A 130 -2.30 3.00 -8.87
C PRO A 130 -2.97 3.83 -7.75
N PRO A 131 -3.63 3.18 -6.77
CA PRO A 131 -4.23 3.88 -5.64
C PRO A 131 -3.23 4.80 -4.94
N THR A 132 -3.67 5.98 -4.54
CA THR A 132 -2.81 6.95 -3.83
C THR A 132 -2.59 6.51 -2.39
N ALA A 133 -3.62 5.99 -1.74
CA ALA A 133 -3.59 5.60 -0.35
C ALA A 133 -4.63 4.51 -0.06
N THR A 134 -4.53 3.87 1.09
CA THR A 134 -5.42 2.77 1.47
C THR A 134 -5.75 2.81 2.95
N VAL A 135 -7.04 2.63 3.25
CA VAL A 135 -7.57 2.48 4.60
C VAL A 135 -7.92 1.03 4.85
N LEU A 136 -7.30 0.43 5.87
CA LEU A 136 -7.52 -0.96 6.25
C LEU A 136 -8.01 -1.03 7.70
N ALA A 137 -9.19 -1.61 7.91
CA ALA A 137 -9.80 -1.75 9.22
C ALA A 137 -9.86 -3.22 9.64
N ALA A 138 -9.38 -3.52 10.85
CA ALA A 138 -9.46 -4.85 11.43
C ALA A 138 -10.89 -5.19 11.86
N LYS A 139 -11.37 -6.39 11.49
CA LYS A 139 -12.71 -6.88 11.85
C LYS A 139 -12.65 -8.15 12.71
N VAL A 140 -11.89 -9.13 12.25
CA VAL A 140 -11.63 -10.38 12.98
C VAL A 140 -10.14 -10.61 12.95
N LEU A 141 -9.54 -10.90 14.09
CA LEU A 141 -8.11 -11.12 14.21
C LEU A 141 -7.83 -12.49 14.85
N PRO A 142 -6.74 -13.16 14.45
CA PRO A 142 -6.25 -14.32 15.16
C PRO A 142 -5.76 -13.93 16.56
N ALA A 143 -5.66 -14.89 17.48
CA ALA A 143 -5.15 -14.61 18.83
C ALA A 143 -3.66 -14.16 18.81
N ARG A 144 -2.92 -14.53 17.77
CA ARG A 144 -1.52 -14.16 17.51
C ARG A 144 -1.21 -14.26 16.01
N GLY A 145 -0.16 -13.56 15.58
CA GLY A 145 0.23 -13.47 14.17
C GLY A 145 -0.69 -12.55 13.36
N GLY A 146 -0.39 -12.40 12.07
CA GLY A 146 -1.14 -11.56 11.14
C GLY A 146 -0.73 -10.09 11.19
N ASP A 147 0.48 -9.82 11.68
CA ASP A 147 1.08 -8.49 11.67
C ASP A 147 1.26 -7.99 10.24
N THR A 148 1.29 -6.67 10.07
CA THR A 148 1.57 -6.06 8.76
C THR A 148 2.77 -5.14 8.88
N LEU A 149 3.65 -5.19 7.89
CA LEU A 149 4.85 -4.38 7.83
C LEU A 149 4.73 -3.39 6.67
N TRP A 150 5.29 -2.20 6.83
CA TRP A 150 5.46 -1.21 5.77
C TRP A 150 6.91 -0.77 5.72
N CYS A 151 7.42 -0.51 4.53
CA CYS A 151 8.74 0.06 4.33
C CYS A 151 8.68 1.46 3.69
N ASP A 152 9.64 2.31 4.08
CA ASP A 152 9.83 3.66 3.57
C ASP A 152 10.59 3.64 2.23
N LEU A 153 9.86 3.84 1.13
CA LEU A 153 10.43 3.84 -0.23
C LEU A 153 11.20 5.12 -0.55
N VAL A 154 10.90 6.23 0.14
CA VAL A 154 11.64 7.50 0.03
C VAL A 154 13.00 7.35 0.71
N GLY A 155 13.01 6.92 1.98
CA GLY A 155 14.24 6.65 2.72
C GLY A 155 15.09 5.54 2.07
N ALA A 156 14.45 4.56 1.41
CA ALA A 156 15.17 3.56 0.61
C ALA A 156 15.92 4.20 -0.57
N TYR A 157 15.27 5.11 -1.31
CA TYR A 157 15.94 5.85 -2.39
C TYR A 157 17.07 6.74 -1.87
N GLU A 158 16.81 7.55 -0.83
CA GLU A 158 17.79 8.51 -0.27
C GLU A 158 19.09 7.84 0.19
N THR A 159 19.02 6.60 0.66
CA THR A 159 20.16 5.86 1.22
C THR A 159 20.96 5.07 0.19
N LEU A 160 20.50 5.00 -1.07
CA LEU A 160 21.32 4.47 -2.17
C LEU A 160 22.51 5.39 -2.42
N SER A 161 23.63 4.85 -2.90
CA SER A 161 24.76 5.69 -3.32
C SER A 161 24.41 6.60 -4.50
N ASP A 162 25.02 7.78 -4.59
CA ASP A 162 24.76 8.74 -5.67
C ASP A 162 24.85 8.15 -7.09
N PRO A 163 25.84 7.28 -7.44
CA PRO A 163 25.87 6.66 -8.76
C PRO A 163 24.65 5.78 -9.04
N ILE A 164 24.16 5.05 -8.04
CA ILE A 164 22.97 4.22 -8.20
C ILE A 164 21.74 5.12 -8.34
N ARG A 165 21.56 6.16 -7.51
CA ARG A 165 20.41 7.07 -7.66
C ARG A 165 20.37 7.71 -9.06
N ARG A 166 21.50 8.20 -9.56
CA ARG A 166 21.60 8.74 -10.94
C ARG A 166 21.26 7.72 -12.02
N LEU A 167 21.66 6.46 -11.84
CA LEU A 167 21.27 5.39 -12.75
C LEU A 167 19.75 5.20 -12.76
N LEU A 168 19.10 5.23 -11.59
CA LEU A 168 17.67 4.93 -11.47
C LEU A 168 16.73 6.06 -11.90
N ASP A 169 17.15 7.32 -11.78
CA ASP A 169 16.31 8.51 -12.00
C ASP A 169 15.65 8.54 -13.40
N ASP A 170 16.28 7.91 -14.40
CA ASP A 170 15.81 7.86 -15.79
C ASP A 170 15.21 6.51 -16.21
N LEU A 171 15.19 5.51 -15.32
CA LEU A 171 14.73 4.16 -15.67
C LEU A 171 13.22 4.01 -15.56
N VAL A 172 12.69 3.17 -16.46
CA VAL A 172 11.28 2.78 -16.52
C VAL A 172 11.17 1.29 -16.24
N ALA A 173 10.20 0.92 -15.41
CA ALA A 173 9.86 -0.46 -15.10
C ALA A 173 8.52 -0.86 -15.71
N VAL A 174 8.44 -2.11 -16.15
CA VAL A 174 7.19 -2.74 -16.59
C VAL A 174 6.54 -3.45 -15.42
N HIS A 175 5.30 -3.08 -15.11
CA HIS A 175 4.48 -3.70 -14.06
C HIS A 175 3.42 -4.60 -14.68
N ASP A 176 3.34 -5.84 -14.21
CA ASP A 176 2.51 -6.89 -14.79
C ASP A 176 1.94 -7.79 -13.70
N ALA A 177 0.62 -7.99 -13.73
CA ALA A 177 -0.11 -8.81 -12.76
C ALA A 177 -0.46 -10.21 -13.29
N SER A 178 -0.19 -10.48 -14.58
CA SER A 178 -0.58 -11.74 -15.23
C SER A 178 0.08 -12.95 -14.57
N ALA A 179 1.38 -12.91 -14.32
CA ALA A 179 2.09 -14.00 -13.65
C ALA A 179 1.56 -14.24 -12.23
N THR A 180 1.31 -13.16 -11.48
CA THR A 180 0.81 -13.20 -10.10
C THR A 180 -0.58 -13.83 -10.01
N PHE A 181 -1.49 -13.46 -10.91
CA PHE A 181 -2.86 -13.95 -10.86
C PHE A 181 -3.15 -15.17 -11.74
N SER A 182 -2.26 -15.52 -12.67
CA SER A 182 -2.41 -16.71 -13.53
C SER A 182 -2.49 -18.02 -12.74
N ARG A 183 -1.96 -18.03 -11.52
CA ARG A 183 -2.03 -19.16 -10.59
C ARG A 183 -3.44 -19.45 -10.08
N PHE A 184 -4.39 -18.52 -10.27
CA PHE A 184 -5.78 -18.65 -9.85
C PHE A 184 -6.74 -18.90 -11.02
N ARG A 185 -6.22 -19.21 -12.21
CA ARG A 185 -7.04 -19.44 -13.42
C ARG A 185 -7.91 -20.68 -13.32
N ASP A 186 -7.47 -21.67 -12.55
CA ASP A 186 -8.14 -22.97 -12.45
C ASP A 186 -9.31 -22.96 -11.44
N ASP A 187 -9.42 -21.93 -10.60
CA ASP A 187 -10.45 -21.76 -9.54
C ASP A 187 -11.55 -20.74 -9.92
N ASP A 188 -11.87 -20.57 -11.21
CA ASP A 188 -12.93 -19.66 -11.68
C ASP A 188 -14.03 -20.42 -12.48
N PRO A 189 -15.02 -21.02 -11.79
CA PRO A 189 -16.13 -21.72 -12.44
C PRO A 189 -16.99 -20.81 -13.35
N SER A 190 -16.94 -19.49 -13.12
CA SER A 190 -17.73 -18.50 -13.87
C SER A 190 -17.04 -18.00 -15.15
N GLY A 191 -15.72 -18.16 -15.24
CA GLY A 191 -14.86 -17.62 -16.29
C GLY A 191 -14.69 -16.09 -16.28
N GLN A 192 -15.38 -15.35 -15.40
CA GLN A 192 -15.36 -13.89 -15.37
C GLN A 192 -14.01 -13.34 -14.89
N GLN A 193 -13.40 -13.96 -13.89
CA GLN A 193 -12.08 -13.58 -13.39
C GLN A 193 -11.03 -13.83 -14.47
N ASN A 194 -11.10 -14.97 -15.16
CA ASN A 194 -10.23 -15.31 -16.28
C ASN A 194 -10.34 -14.30 -17.43
N GLN A 195 -11.55 -13.83 -17.76
CA GLN A 195 -11.75 -12.79 -18.77
C GLN A 195 -11.13 -11.45 -18.34
N ARG A 196 -11.32 -11.03 -17.08
CA ARG A 196 -10.69 -9.79 -16.56
C ARG A 196 -9.17 -9.89 -16.54
N LEU A 197 -8.62 -11.05 -16.17
CA LEU A 197 -7.16 -11.30 -16.21
C LEU A 197 -6.59 -11.21 -17.61
N ALA A 198 -7.29 -11.74 -18.62
CA ALA A 198 -6.86 -11.66 -20.02
C ALA A 198 -6.87 -10.23 -20.59
N GLN A 199 -7.60 -9.31 -19.95
CA GLN A 199 -7.65 -7.89 -20.29
C GLN A 199 -6.56 -7.07 -19.60
N LEU A 200 -5.91 -7.61 -18.56
CA LEU A 200 -4.79 -6.92 -17.94
C LEU A 200 -3.67 -6.75 -18.98
N ARG A 201 -3.17 -5.52 -19.04
CA ARG A 201 -2.01 -5.14 -19.85
C ARG A 201 -0.92 -4.73 -18.89
N SER A 202 0.32 -5.03 -19.25
CA SER A 202 1.45 -4.50 -18.53
C SER A 202 1.47 -2.98 -18.68
N VAL A 203 1.81 -2.28 -17.60
CA VAL A 203 1.89 -0.81 -17.57
C VAL A 203 3.33 -0.38 -17.29
N ARG A 204 3.67 0.83 -17.71
CA ARG A 204 5.01 1.40 -17.58
C ARG A 204 4.98 2.44 -16.47
N HIS A 205 5.91 2.34 -15.53
CA HIS A 205 6.05 3.27 -14.41
C HIS A 205 7.51 3.64 -14.20
N PRO A 206 7.83 4.83 -13.66
CA PRO A 206 9.21 5.19 -13.39
C PRO A 206 9.75 4.33 -12.25
N VAL A 207 11.02 3.94 -12.32
CA VAL A 207 11.69 3.22 -11.22
C VAL A 207 11.81 4.12 -9.98
N VAL A 208 11.93 5.43 -10.19
CA VAL A 208 11.91 6.46 -9.14
C VAL A 208 10.70 7.36 -9.36
N ARG A 209 9.74 7.29 -8.44
CA ARG A 209 8.56 8.17 -8.45
C ARG A 209 8.84 9.45 -7.69
N VAL A 210 8.39 10.58 -8.23
CA VAL A 210 8.30 11.85 -7.51
C VAL A 210 6.93 11.93 -6.84
N HIS A 211 6.92 12.11 -5.51
CA HIS A 211 5.71 12.24 -4.73
C HIS A 211 5.02 13.58 -5.06
N PRO A 212 3.73 13.57 -5.48
CA PRO A 212 3.10 14.77 -6.04
C PRO A 212 2.87 15.89 -5.02
N GLU A 213 2.83 15.57 -3.72
CA GLU A 213 2.57 16.57 -2.66
C GLU A 213 3.84 17.08 -2.00
N THR A 214 4.89 16.25 -1.92
CA THR A 214 6.13 16.60 -1.19
C THR A 214 7.31 16.86 -2.11
N GLY A 215 7.26 16.40 -3.37
CA GLY A 215 8.39 16.42 -4.29
C GLY A 215 9.50 15.42 -3.92
N GLU A 216 9.31 14.62 -2.87
CA GLU A 216 10.26 13.57 -2.48
C GLU A 216 10.37 12.50 -3.56
N ARG A 217 11.54 11.86 -3.63
CA ARG A 217 11.81 10.79 -4.59
C ARG A 217 11.83 9.47 -3.85
N GLY A 218 11.04 8.51 -4.33
CA GLY A 218 10.97 7.17 -3.76
C GLY A 218 11.13 6.09 -4.81
N LEU A 219 11.67 4.94 -4.39
CA LEU A 219 11.67 3.75 -5.25
C LEU A 219 10.23 3.34 -5.56
N PHE A 220 9.93 3.01 -6.81
CA PHE A 220 8.59 2.58 -7.24
C PHE A 220 8.65 1.27 -8.02
N VAL A 221 9.35 0.31 -7.43
CA VAL A 221 9.44 -1.08 -7.88
C VAL A 221 9.05 -2.00 -6.73
N ASN A 222 8.60 -3.21 -7.04
CA ASN A 222 8.29 -4.20 -6.02
C ASN A 222 8.40 -5.64 -6.53
N ASP A 223 8.55 -6.57 -5.60
CA ASP A 223 8.77 -8.00 -5.86
C ASP A 223 7.56 -8.72 -6.49
N THR A 224 6.37 -8.13 -6.38
CA THR A 224 5.12 -8.77 -6.78
C THR A 224 4.69 -8.42 -8.20
N PHE A 225 4.89 -7.18 -8.63
CA PHE A 225 4.34 -6.66 -9.88
C PHE A 225 5.40 -6.14 -10.85
N THR A 226 6.59 -5.75 -10.38
CA THR A 226 7.63 -5.29 -11.30
C THR A 226 8.26 -6.47 -12.02
N ARG A 227 8.02 -6.57 -13.33
CA ARG A 227 8.51 -7.66 -14.18
C ARG A 227 9.95 -7.44 -14.61
N GLU A 228 10.24 -6.25 -15.13
CA GLU A 228 11.54 -5.93 -15.72
C GLU A 228 11.76 -4.41 -15.77
N ILE A 229 13.01 -4.01 -15.97
CA ILE A 229 13.41 -2.62 -16.24
C ILE A 229 13.69 -2.48 -17.73
N GLU A 230 13.00 -1.54 -18.37
CA GLU A 230 13.09 -1.31 -19.81
C GLU A 230 14.49 -0.87 -20.23
N GLY A 231 14.93 -1.37 -21.39
CA GLY A 231 16.23 -1.01 -21.98
C GLY A 231 17.43 -1.76 -21.38
N LEU A 232 17.25 -2.54 -20.31
CA LEU A 232 18.30 -3.39 -19.75
C LEU A 232 18.23 -4.82 -20.29
N LEU A 233 19.37 -5.52 -20.30
CA LEU A 233 19.37 -6.96 -20.54
C LEU A 233 18.65 -7.68 -19.38
N PRO A 234 18.03 -8.85 -19.61
CA PRO A 234 17.30 -9.56 -18.56
C PRO A 234 18.12 -9.79 -17.28
N ALA A 235 19.39 -10.19 -17.42
CA ALA A 235 20.29 -10.41 -16.28
C ALA A 235 20.63 -9.13 -15.49
N GLU A 236 20.68 -7.98 -16.17
CA GLU A 236 20.93 -6.66 -15.57
C GLU A 236 19.69 -6.17 -14.82
N SER A 237 18.52 -6.25 -15.46
CA SER A 237 17.22 -5.95 -14.85
C SER A 237 17.03 -6.77 -13.58
N ASP A 238 17.21 -8.08 -13.67
CA ASP A 238 17.11 -9.02 -12.56
C ASP A 238 18.07 -8.68 -11.40
N ALA A 239 19.34 -8.36 -11.72
CA ALA A 239 20.32 -8.00 -10.72
C ALA A 239 19.97 -6.68 -10.01
N LEU A 240 19.51 -5.69 -10.78
CA LEU A 240 19.12 -4.40 -10.24
C LEU A 240 17.86 -4.50 -9.39
N LEU A 241 16.82 -5.19 -9.86
CA LEU A 241 15.59 -5.42 -9.07
C LEU A 241 15.88 -6.17 -7.77
N ARG A 242 16.75 -7.20 -7.79
CA ARG A 242 17.20 -7.88 -6.57
C ARG A 242 17.91 -6.93 -5.59
N LEU A 243 18.78 -6.07 -6.08
CA LEU A 243 19.46 -5.06 -5.26
C LEU A 243 18.44 -4.11 -4.62
N LEU A 244 17.49 -3.59 -5.39
CA LEU A 244 16.47 -2.65 -4.90
C LEU A 244 15.53 -3.31 -3.89
N ASN A 245 15.01 -4.50 -4.20
CA ASN A 245 14.11 -5.23 -3.31
C ASN A 245 14.78 -5.61 -1.99
N THR A 246 16.07 -5.98 -2.03
CA THR A 246 16.85 -6.26 -0.81
C THR A 246 17.13 -4.98 -0.01
N HIS A 247 17.43 -3.88 -0.70
CA HIS A 247 17.74 -2.61 -0.07
C HIS A 247 16.51 -1.94 0.57
N MET A 248 15.33 -1.99 -0.06
CA MET A 248 14.17 -1.24 0.45
C MET A 248 13.63 -1.76 1.79
N VAL A 249 13.88 -3.03 2.12
CA VAL A 249 13.32 -3.71 3.30
C VAL A 249 14.28 -3.84 4.49
N GLN A 250 15.36 -3.05 4.52
CA GLN A 250 16.26 -3.06 5.68
C GLN A 250 15.51 -2.57 6.94
N PRO A 251 15.75 -3.18 8.12
CA PRO A 251 14.93 -2.96 9.31
C PRO A 251 14.78 -1.50 9.74
N GLU A 252 15.78 -0.65 9.51
CA GLU A 252 15.77 0.77 9.87
C GLU A 252 14.69 1.57 9.13
N ARG A 253 14.15 1.03 8.03
CA ARG A 253 13.12 1.65 7.19
C ARG A 253 11.77 0.94 7.28
N VAL A 254 11.61 0.02 8.22
CA VAL A 254 10.42 -0.82 8.34
C VAL A 254 9.69 -0.54 9.66
N VAL A 255 8.40 -0.29 9.58
CA VAL A 255 7.50 -0.35 10.74
C VAL A 255 6.70 -1.65 10.70
N ARG A 256 6.55 -2.29 11.86
CA ARG A 256 5.73 -3.49 12.04
C ARG A 256 4.55 -3.16 12.94
N TRP A 257 3.34 -3.39 12.45
CA TRP A 257 2.12 -3.20 13.20
C TRP A 257 1.52 -4.53 13.65
N ARG A 258 1.42 -4.67 14.98
CA ARG A 258 0.63 -5.73 15.60
C ARG A 258 -0.80 -5.22 15.81
N TRP A 259 -1.72 -5.86 15.10
CA TRP A 259 -3.13 -5.51 15.09
C TRP A 259 -3.81 -5.79 16.43
N GLN A 260 -4.73 -4.91 16.80
CA GLN A 260 -5.71 -5.08 17.87
C GLN A 260 -7.13 -4.88 17.30
N PRO A 261 -8.17 -5.42 17.97
CA PRO A 261 -9.55 -5.17 17.57
C PRO A 261 -9.84 -3.67 17.44
N GLY A 262 -10.53 -3.30 16.36
CA GLY A 262 -10.90 -1.91 16.08
C GLY A 262 -9.81 -1.05 15.48
N ASP A 263 -8.59 -1.57 15.30
CA ASP A 263 -7.52 -0.83 14.65
C ASP A 263 -7.86 -0.44 13.20
N VAL A 264 -7.36 0.73 12.81
CA VAL A 264 -7.31 1.20 11.43
C VAL A 264 -5.88 1.57 11.08
N ALA A 265 -5.38 1.08 9.96
CA ALA A 265 -4.17 1.59 9.32
C ALA A 265 -4.54 2.41 8.09
N PHE A 266 -3.86 3.54 7.90
CA PHE A 266 -3.97 4.38 6.72
C PHE A 266 -2.57 4.64 6.19
N TRP A 267 -2.26 4.19 4.97
CA TRP A 267 -0.94 4.39 4.37
C TRP A 267 -1.00 5.00 2.99
N ASP A 268 0.08 5.71 2.67
CA ASP A 268 0.35 6.31 1.38
C ASP A 268 1.05 5.28 0.48
N ASN A 269 0.34 4.80 -0.54
CA ASN A 269 0.88 3.84 -1.52
C ASN A 269 1.92 4.49 -2.43
N ARG A 270 2.04 5.82 -2.45
CA ARG A 270 3.00 6.52 -3.32
C ARG A 270 4.41 6.51 -2.74
N SER A 271 4.55 6.24 -1.44
CA SER A 271 5.82 6.27 -0.70
C SER A 271 6.08 5.00 0.13
N THR A 272 5.21 3.99 0.08
CA THR A 272 5.37 2.73 0.83
C THR A 272 5.15 1.48 -0.01
N ALA A 273 5.83 0.41 0.39
CA ALA A 273 5.44 -0.96 0.10
C ALA A 273 5.13 -1.68 1.42
N HIS A 274 4.35 -2.75 1.36
CA HIS A 274 3.88 -3.45 2.55
C HIS A 274 3.89 -4.98 2.39
N TYR A 275 3.81 -5.66 3.53
CA TYR A 275 3.88 -7.10 3.68
C TYR A 275 2.91 -7.57 4.77
N ALA A 276 1.99 -8.46 4.43
CA ALA A 276 1.09 -9.13 5.36
C ALA A 276 1.71 -10.46 5.84
N THR A 277 1.98 -10.56 7.14
CA THR A 277 2.62 -11.75 7.71
C THR A 277 1.66 -12.94 7.72
N ALA A 278 2.03 -14.00 7.02
CA ALA A 278 1.26 -15.25 6.96
C ALA A 278 1.67 -16.24 8.07
N ASP A 279 1.67 -15.79 9.34
CA ASP A 279 2.09 -16.56 10.53
C ASP A 279 0.92 -16.93 11.46
N TYR A 280 -0.28 -17.05 10.92
CA TYR A 280 -1.50 -17.37 11.65
C TYR A 280 -2.36 -18.40 10.91
N THR A 281 -3.19 -19.13 11.66
CA THR A 281 -4.15 -20.13 11.12
C THR A 281 -5.60 -19.83 11.45
N ASP A 282 -5.85 -19.02 12.47
CA ASP A 282 -7.20 -18.62 12.84
C ASP A 282 -7.76 -17.64 11.81
N ARG A 283 -9.09 -17.52 11.74
CA ARG A 283 -9.74 -16.63 10.78
C ARG A 283 -9.31 -15.18 11.03
N ARG A 284 -8.91 -14.49 9.96
CA ARG A 284 -8.59 -13.07 9.94
C ARG A 284 -9.42 -12.38 8.87
N VAL A 285 -10.13 -11.32 9.25
CA VAL A 285 -10.97 -10.51 8.37
C VAL A 285 -10.57 -9.05 8.50
N MET A 286 -10.23 -8.44 7.37
CA MET A 286 -10.00 -7.00 7.26
C MET A 286 -10.92 -6.41 6.19
N HIS A 287 -11.30 -5.14 6.34
CA HIS A 287 -11.96 -4.40 5.27
C HIS A 287 -10.99 -3.39 4.70
N ARG A 288 -10.82 -3.36 3.38
CA ARG A 288 -9.92 -2.43 2.68
C ARG A 288 -10.73 -1.51 1.78
N VAL A 289 -10.39 -0.23 1.83
CA VAL A 289 -10.88 0.80 0.92
C VAL A 289 -9.68 1.54 0.34
N THR A 290 -9.66 1.68 -0.98
CA THR A 290 -8.56 2.29 -1.73
C THR A 290 -9.00 3.62 -2.33
N ILE A 291 -8.14 4.62 -2.21
CA ILE A 291 -8.36 5.96 -2.77
C ILE A 291 -7.68 6.00 -4.15
N ALA A 292 -8.43 6.42 -5.17
CA ALA A 292 -7.95 6.55 -6.53
C ALA A 292 -6.73 7.47 -6.60
N GLY A 293 -5.74 7.09 -7.41
CA GLY A 293 -4.54 7.88 -7.61
C GLY A 293 -4.40 8.44 -9.01
N GLU A 294 -3.23 9.02 -9.24
CA GLU A 294 -2.78 9.59 -10.49
C GLU A 294 -1.74 8.71 -11.20
N ARG A 295 -1.39 9.07 -12.45
CA ARG A 295 -0.28 8.43 -13.16
C ARG A 295 1.03 8.82 -12.46
N PRO A 296 1.88 7.86 -12.05
CA PRO A 296 3.17 8.16 -11.47
C PRO A 296 4.07 8.97 -12.43
N VAL A 297 4.77 9.96 -11.89
CA VAL A 297 5.72 10.82 -12.62
C VAL A 297 7.12 10.55 -12.10
N GLY A 298 8.08 10.39 -13.01
CA GLY A 298 9.49 10.15 -12.68
C GLY A 298 10.29 11.43 -12.55
N VAL A 299 11.58 11.31 -12.25
CA VAL A 299 12.51 12.46 -12.19
C VAL A 299 12.66 13.11 -13.57
N ALA A 300 12.69 12.30 -14.63
CA ALA A 300 12.72 12.75 -16.02
C ALA A 300 11.36 13.26 -16.57
N GLY A 301 10.29 13.23 -15.77
CA GLY A 301 8.94 13.63 -16.17
C GLY A 301 7.97 12.46 -16.36
N SER A 302 6.87 12.72 -17.07
CA SER A 302 5.86 11.71 -17.36
C SER A 302 6.36 10.69 -18.38
N ILE A 303 5.91 9.45 -18.24
CA ILE A 303 6.13 8.40 -19.23
C ILE A 303 4.94 8.41 -20.19
N ASP A 304 5.24 8.52 -21.48
CA ASP A 304 4.27 8.41 -22.58
C ASP A 304 3.75 6.98 -22.78
#